data_AF-A0A3D0UT04-F1
#
_entry.id   AF-A0A3D0UT04-F1
#
_cell.length_a   1.000
_cell.length_b   1.000
_cell.length_c   1.000
_cell.angle_alpha   90.00
_cell.angle_beta   90.00
_cell.angle_gamma   90.00
#
_symmetry.space_group_name_H-M   'P 1'
#
loop_
_entity.id
_entity.type
_entity.pdbx_description
1 polymer ?
#
loop_
_entity_poly.entity_id
_entity_poly.type
_entity_poly.pdbx_seq_one_letter_code
_entity_poly.pdbx_strand_id
1 'polypeptide(L)'
;MIEPAASYSFNKSHSVCYAMIAYQTAYLKAHHPVEFYAALIRSVEEDTDELSHYIYETQSHGINILQLDINESFNHVAAIGEEIRL
;
A
#
# COMPACT_ATOMS: atom_id res chain seq x y z
N MET A 1 -6.12 -38.03 15.54
CA MET A 1 -6.03 -36.58 15.88
C MET A 1 -4.95 -35.87 15.06
N ILE A 2 -3.82 -36.51 14.78
CA ILE A 2 -2.75 -35.96 13.92
C ILE A 2 -3.13 -36.05 12.43
N GLU A 3 -3.71 -37.15 11.94
CA GLU A 3 -4.04 -37.29 10.51
C GLU A 3 -5.01 -36.22 9.96
N PRO A 4 -6.12 -35.86 10.62
CA PRO A 4 -6.97 -34.79 10.12
C PRO A 4 -6.27 -33.43 10.17
N ALA A 5 -5.43 -33.17 11.20
CA ALA A 5 -4.70 -31.91 11.30
C ALA A 5 -3.62 -31.74 10.22
N ALA A 6 -2.99 -32.84 9.80
CA ALA A 6 -1.92 -32.82 8.80
C ALA A 6 -2.38 -32.30 7.43
N SER A 7 -3.67 -32.43 7.08
CA SER A 7 -4.18 -31.96 5.78
C SER A 7 -4.32 -30.43 5.68
N TYR A 8 -4.34 -29.72 6.80
CA TYR A 8 -4.48 -28.25 6.85
C TYR A 8 -3.44 -27.55 7.74
N SER A 9 -2.54 -28.29 8.37
CA SER A 9 -1.45 -27.70 9.15
C SER A 9 -0.49 -26.95 8.22
N PHE A 10 -0.09 -25.75 8.62
CA PHE A 10 0.74 -24.88 7.80
C PHE A 10 2.16 -24.74 8.36
N ASN A 11 3.13 -24.52 7.49
CA ASN A 11 4.52 -24.35 7.88
C ASN A 11 4.72 -23.07 8.70
N LYS A 12 5.07 -23.22 9.98
CA LYS A 12 5.22 -22.08 10.90
C LYS A 12 6.29 -21.08 10.48
N SER A 13 7.45 -21.53 9.99
CA SER A 13 8.50 -20.59 9.56
C SER A 13 8.05 -19.71 8.40
N HIS A 14 7.34 -20.29 7.43
CA HIS A 14 6.76 -19.53 6.31
C HIS A 14 5.72 -18.53 6.80
N SER A 15 4.80 -18.95 7.67
CA SER A 15 3.79 -18.05 8.25
C SER A 15 4.41 -16.87 8.99
N VAL A 16 5.46 -17.11 9.79
CA VAL A 16 6.10 -16.05 10.59
C VAL A 16 6.79 -15.02 9.70
N CYS A 17 7.48 -15.45 8.65
CA CYS A 17 8.13 -14.52 7.71
C CYS A 17 7.11 -13.60 7.02
N TYR A 18 6.01 -14.16 6.52
CA TYR A 18 4.96 -13.37 5.88
C TYR A 18 4.21 -12.46 6.86
N ALA A 19 3.94 -12.95 8.08
CA ALA A 19 3.30 -12.14 9.13
C ALA A 19 4.16 -10.92 9.49
N MET A 20 5.49 -11.05 9.48
CA MET A 20 6.40 -9.93 9.75
C MET A 20 6.30 -8.84 8.68
N ILE A 21 6.30 -9.22 7.39
CA ILE A 21 6.11 -8.27 6.29
C ILE A 21 4.74 -7.60 6.40
N ALA A 22 3.68 -8.38 6.59
CA ALA A 22 2.32 -7.84 6.74
C ALA A 22 2.21 -6.84 7.90
N TYR A 23 2.86 -7.15 9.03
CA TYR A 23 2.92 -6.24 10.18
C TYR A 23 3.65 -4.94 9.86
N GLN A 24 4.79 -5.01 9.16
CA GLN A 24 5.55 -3.81 8.75
C GLN A 24 4.73 -2.95 7.78
N THR A 25 4.08 -3.56 6.79
CA THR A 25 3.20 -2.87 5.84
C THR A 25 2.03 -2.20 6.56
N ALA A 26 1.38 -2.89 7.49
CA ALA A 26 0.29 -2.34 8.29
C ALA A 26 0.76 -1.19 9.20
N TYR A 27 1.96 -1.29 9.77
CA TYR A 27 2.57 -0.24 10.57
C TYR A 27 2.77 1.03 9.75
N LEU A 28 3.31 0.93 8.53
CA LEU A 28 3.47 2.07 7.64
C LEU A 28 2.13 2.68 7.26
N LYS A 29 1.12 1.86 6.92
CA LYS A 29 -0.24 2.35 6.64
C LYS A 29 -0.86 3.10 7.83
N ALA A 30 -0.61 2.64 9.06
CA ALA A 30 -1.20 3.23 10.25
C ALA A 30 -0.49 4.52 10.73
N HIS A 31 0.82 4.63 10.54
CA HIS A 31 1.63 5.73 11.11
C HIS A 31 2.17 6.70 10.05
N HIS A 32 2.23 6.29 8.79
CA HIS A 32 2.70 7.08 7.64
C HIS A 32 1.74 6.90 6.45
N PRO A 33 0.45 7.22 6.60
CA PRO A 33 -0.57 6.88 5.62
C PRO A 33 -0.34 7.58 4.26
N VAL A 34 0.07 8.85 4.26
CA VAL A 34 0.28 9.62 3.03
C VAL A 34 1.43 9.02 2.21
N GLU A 35 2.55 8.74 2.84
CA GLU A 35 3.71 8.11 2.21
C GLU A 35 3.42 6.68 1.77
N PHE A 36 2.66 5.93 2.59
CA PHE A 36 2.22 4.57 2.26
C PHE A 36 1.37 4.55 0.99
N TYR A 37 0.35 5.41 0.91
CA TYR A 37 -0.54 5.45 -0.25
C TYR A 37 0.17 6.01 -1.49
N ALA A 38 1.08 6.98 -1.35
CA ALA A 38 1.90 7.44 -2.47
C ALA A 38 2.77 6.29 -3.04
N ALA A 39 3.42 5.52 -2.17
CA ALA A 39 4.21 4.37 -2.58
C ALA A 39 3.36 3.26 -3.22
N LEU A 40 2.14 3.03 -2.70
CA LEU A 40 1.20 2.05 -3.22
C LEU A 40 0.73 2.43 -4.63
N ILE A 41 0.27 3.67 -4.83
CA ILE A 41 -0.14 4.20 -6.14
C ILE A 41 1.00 4.10 -7.15
N ARG A 42 2.23 4.46 -6.74
CA ARG A 42 3.41 4.32 -7.59
C ARG A 42 3.68 2.88 -8.00
N SER A 43 3.47 1.91 -7.09
CA SER A 43 3.77 0.49 -7.38
C SER A 43 2.89 -0.13 -8.47
N VAL A 44 1.78 0.54 -8.82
CA VAL A 44 0.77 0.09 -9.78
C VAL A 44 0.47 1.15 -10.85
N GLU A 45 1.36 2.13 -11.02
CA GLU A 45 1.13 3.28 -11.92
C GLU A 45 0.95 2.88 -13.39
N GLU A 46 1.46 1.70 -13.78
CA GLU A 46 1.32 1.13 -15.13
C GLU A 46 0.00 0.35 -15.33
N ASP A 47 -0.69 -0.06 -14.25
CA ASP A 47 -1.97 -0.75 -14.30
C ASP A 47 -3.11 0.25 -14.02
N THR A 48 -3.80 0.67 -15.08
CA THR A 48 -4.83 1.71 -14.99
C THR A 48 -6.03 1.28 -14.13
N ASP A 49 -6.37 0.00 -14.12
CA ASP A 49 -7.51 -0.51 -13.35
C ASP A 49 -7.16 -0.50 -11.86
N GLU A 50 -6.00 -1.03 -11.47
CA GLU A 50 -5.53 -1.00 -10.09
C GLU A 50 -5.26 0.44 -9.61
N LEU A 51 -4.65 1.28 -10.45
CA LEU A 51 -4.40 2.69 -10.16
C LEU A 51 -5.68 3.41 -9.77
N SER A 52 -6.75 3.23 -10.55
CA SER A 52 -8.05 3.86 -10.27
C SER A 52 -8.65 3.41 -8.93
N HIS A 53 -8.47 2.12 -8.59
CA HIS A 53 -8.92 1.55 -7.32
C HIS A 53 -8.19 2.18 -6.13
N TYR A 54 -6.86 2.27 -6.18
CA TYR A 54 -6.08 2.82 -5.08
C TYR A 54 -6.21 4.34 -4.94
N ILE A 55 -6.41 5.08 -6.04
CA ILE A 55 -6.76 6.51 -5.97
C ILE A 55 -8.07 6.70 -5.18
N TYR A 56 -9.10 5.91 -5.48
CA TYR A 56 -10.37 5.97 -4.77
C TYR A 56 -10.24 5.56 -3.29
N GLU A 57 -9.51 4.48 -3.00
CA GLU A 57 -9.26 4.05 -1.62
C GLU A 57 -8.55 5.15 -0.82
N THR A 58 -7.51 5.75 -1.40
CA THR A 58 -6.72 6.83 -0.77
C THR A 58 -7.60 8.04 -0.43
N GLN A 59 -8.44 8.47 -1.36
CA GLN A 59 -9.40 9.56 -1.14
C GLN A 59 -10.43 9.21 -0.07
N SER A 60 -10.90 7.95 0.00
CA SER A 60 -11.81 7.50 1.05
C SER A 60 -11.20 7.55 2.46
N HIS A 61 -9.87 7.53 2.57
CA HIS A 61 -9.12 7.72 3.82
C HIS A 61 -8.85 9.20 4.13
N GLY A 62 -9.44 10.13 3.36
CA GLY A 62 -9.35 11.57 3.58
C GLY A 62 -8.04 12.20 3.09
N ILE A 63 -7.23 11.48 2.32
CA ILE A 63 -5.97 11.97 1.77
C ILE A 63 -6.25 12.64 0.43
N ASN A 64 -5.84 13.90 0.30
CA ASN A 64 -6.03 14.65 -0.93
C ASN A 64 -5.01 14.23 -1.99
N ILE A 65 -5.49 14.03 -3.23
CA ILE A 65 -4.64 13.71 -4.38
C ILE A 65 -4.70 14.89 -5.35
N LEU A 66 -3.55 15.54 -5.55
CA LEU A 66 -3.37 16.66 -6.45
C LEU A 66 -2.96 16.17 -7.84
N GLN A 67 -3.42 16.91 -8.85
CA GLN A 67 -3.01 16.71 -10.24
C GLN A 67 -1.55 17.15 -10.44
N LEU A 68 -1.00 16.74 -11.58
CA LEU A 68 0.33 17.13 -12.03
C LEU A 68 0.46 18.66 -12.12
N ASP A 69 1.58 19.19 -11.62
CA ASP A 69 1.95 20.60 -11.74
C ASP A 69 3.41 20.71 -12.22
N ILE A 70 3.65 21.57 -13.22
CA ILE A 70 4.96 21.71 -13.85
C ILE A 70 6.06 22.21 -12.89
N ASN A 71 5.70 22.91 -11.81
CA ASN A 71 6.63 23.48 -10.85
C ASN A 71 6.82 22.62 -9.59
N GLU A 72 5.82 21.81 -9.23
CA GLU A 72 5.76 21.12 -7.94
C GLU A 72 5.78 19.58 -8.07
N SER A 73 5.43 19.00 -9.23
CA SER A 73 5.47 17.55 -9.41
C SER A 73 6.87 17.02 -9.66
N PHE A 74 7.14 15.82 -9.11
CA PHE A 74 8.30 15.03 -9.47
C PHE A 74 8.04 14.21 -10.75
N ASN A 75 9.03 13.46 -11.20
CA ASN A 75 8.86 12.49 -12.30
C ASN A 75 8.13 11.20 -11.90
N HIS A 76 7.49 11.19 -10.73
CA HIS A 76 6.76 10.06 -10.15
C HIS A 76 5.80 10.56 -9.07
N VAL A 77 4.81 9.73 -8.72
CA VAL A 77 3.87 10.00 -7.63
C VAL A 77 4.61 10.12 -6.29
N ALA A 78 4.37 11.21 -5.57
CA ALA A 78 5.06 11.51 -4.32
C ALA A 78 4.13 12.06 -3.24
N ALA A 79 4.47 11.79 -1.98
CA ALA A 79 3.86 12.45 -0.82
C ALA A 79 4.52 13.83 -0.62
N ILE A 80 3.72 14.89 -0.55
CA ILE A 80 4.16 16.26 -0.31
C ILE A 80 3.35 16.81 0.88
N GLY A 81 3.98 16.82 2.06
CA GLY A 81 3.30 17.20 3.29
C GLY A 81 2.19 16.21 3.64
N GLU A 82 0.95 16.68 3.69
CA GLU A 82 -0.24 15.86 4.00
C GLU A 82 -1.00 15.42 2.73
N GLU A 83 -0.46 15.69 1.54
CA GLU A 83 -1.10 15.45 0.26
C GLU A 83 -0.26 14.51 -0.60
N ILE A 84 -0.91 13.86 -1.57
CA ILE A 84 -0.24 13.07 -2.61
C ILE A 84 -0.31 13.85 -3.91
N ARG A 85 0.80 13.92 -4.64
CA ARG A 85 0.86 14.54 -5.95
C ARG A 85 1.20 13.48 -6.99
N LEU A 86 0.39 13.44 -8.04
CA LEU A 86 0.63 12.60 -9.22
C LEU A 86 1.83 13.11 -10.02
#